data_AF-A0A0M8WUM2-F1
#
_entry.id   AF-A0A0M8WUM2-F1
#
_cell.length_a   1.000
_cell.length_b   1.000
_cell.length_c   1.000
_cell.angle_alpha   90.00
_cell.angle_beta   90.00
_cell.angle_gamma   90.00
#
_symmetry.space_group_name_H-M   'P 1'
#
loop_
_entity.id
_entity.type
_entity.pdbx_description
1 polymer ?
#
loop_
_entity_poly.entity_id
_entity_poly.type
_entity_poly.pdbx_seq_one_letter_code
_entity_poly.pdbx_strand_id
1 'polypeptide(L)' 'MLIETPTHRPGTPETTTPASRRRHDDAPDTAALFARMAELEEGPEREAVRDELVTLWLPMAHRIAGR' A
#
# COMPACT_ATOMS: atom_id res chain seq x y z
N MET A 1 -25.49 30.93 13.54
CA MET A 1 -26.00 29.97 12.53
C MET A 1 -26.33 30.78 11.29
N LEU A 2 -25.66 30.50 10.15
CA LEU A 2 -25.68 31.16 8.81
C LEU A 2 -24.20 31.19 8.36
N ILE A 3 -23.68 30.49 7.35
CA ILE A 3 -24.19 30.06 6.04
C ILE A 3 -23.49 28.76 5.58
N GLU A 4 -24.27 27.83 5.05
CA GLU A 4 -23.84 26.71 4.21
C GLU A 4 -23.99 27.16 2.75
N THR A 5 -22.93 27.10 1.93
CA THR A 5 -23.01 26.94 0.46
C THR A 5 -21.62 26.66 -0.14
N PRO A 6 -21.23 25.41 -0.39
CA PRO A 6 -20.25 25.10 -1.41
C PRO A 6 -20.96 24.96 -2.76
N THR A 7 -20.67 25.87 -3.68
CA THR A 7 -21.08 25.81 -5.09
C THR A 7 -20.48 24.55 -5.73
N HIS A 8 -21.23 23.45 -5.76
CA HIS A 8 -20.86 22.23 -6.47
C HIS A 8 -21.19 22.39 -7.96
N ARG A 9 -20.16 22.67 -8.79
CA ARG A 9 -20.29 22.72 -10.24
C ARG A 9 -20.54 21.30 -10.79
N PRO A 10 -21.60 21.06 -11.60
CA PRO A 10 -21.79 19.77 -12.24
C PRO A 10 -20.94 19.72 -13.51
N GLY A 11 -19.96 18.83 -13.54
CA GLY A 11 -19.24 18.41 -14.75
C GLY A 11 -19.26 16.89 -14.84
N THR A 12 -20.20 16.36 -15.63
CA THR A 12 -20.27 14.99 -16.15
C THR A 12 -19.00 14.58 -16.92
N PRO A 13 -18.68 13.29 -17.16
CA PRO A 13 -19.50 12.10 -17.01
C PRO A 13 -18.88 10.98 -16.15
N GLU A 14 -19.77 10.15 -15.60
CA GLU A 14 -19.49 8.83 -15.06
C GLU A 14 -18.72 7.98 -16.08
N THR A 15 -17.41 7.85 -15.90
CA THR A 15 -16.74 6.62 -16.30
C THR A 15 -16.78 5.71 -15.10
N THR A 16 -17.85 4.93 -14.96
CA THR A 16 -17.86 3.76 -14.10
C THR A 16 -16.92 2.75 -14.73
N THR A 17 -15.61 2.94 -14.52
CA THR A 17 -14.68 1.83 -14.64
C THR A 17 -15.16 0.79 -13.64
N PRO A 18 -15.33 -0.48 -14.03
CA PRO A 18 -15.57 -1.50 -13.05
C PRO A 18 -14.34 -1.43 -12.13
N ALA A 19 -14.55 -1.02 -10.88
CA ALA A 19 -13.60 -1.23 -9.81
C ALA A 19 -13.52 -2.74 -9.62
N SER A 20 -12.86 -3.41 -10.56
CA SER A 20 -12.19 -4.67 -10.30
C SER A 20 -11.43 -4.38 -9.04
N ARG A 21 -11.87 -5.00 -7.94
CA ARG A 21 -11.10 -5.07 -6.70
C ARG A 21 -9.73 -5.58 -7.13
N ARG A 22 -8.79 -4.70 -7.47
CA ARG A 22 -7.37 -5.02 -7.49
C ARG A 22 -7.07 -5.32 -6.03
N ARG A 23 -7.29 -6.57 -5.65
CA ARG A 23 -7.12 -7.07 -4.30
C ARG A 23 -5.63 -7.17 -4.04
N HIS A 24 -4.92 -6.05 -3.98
CA HIS A 24 -3.49 -6.02 -3.64
C HIS A 24 -2.66 -7.18 -4.23
N ASP A 25 -2.96 -7.60 -5.47
CA ASP A 25 -2.35 -8.80 -6.08
C ASP A 25 -0.86 -8.55 -6.38
N ASP A 26 -0.47 -7.28 -6.35
CA ASP A 26 0.91 -6.83 -6.53
C ASP A 26 1.75 -6.93 -5.24
N ALA A 27 1.13 -7.27 -4.09
CA ALA A 27 1.82 -7.37 -2.81
C ALA A 27 2.42 -8.77 -2.62
N PRO A 28 3.72 -8.89 -2.30
CA PRO A 28 4.36 -10.18 -2.04
C PRO A 28 3.81 -10.81 -0.76
N ASP A 29 3.61 -12.12 -0.76
CA ASP A 29 3.22 -12.87 0.44
C ASP A 29 4.35 -12.87 1.47
N THR A 30 4.30 -11.87 2.35
CA THR A 30 5.33 -11.55 3.34
C THR A 30 4.82 -11.67 4.77
N ALA A 31 3.59 -12.19 4.95
CA ALA A 31 2.94 -12.29 6.25
C ALA A 31 3.75 -13.12 7.27
N ALA A 32 4.32 -14.24 6.82
CA ALA A 32 5.17 -15.09 7.65
C ALA A 32 6.49 -14.39 8.06
N LEU A 33 7.07 -13.58 7.17
CA LEU A 33 8.30 -12.82 7.45
C LEU A 33 8.05 -11.71 8.47
N PHE A 34 6.92 -11.01 8.39
CA PHE A 34 6.52 -10.02 9.40
C PHE A 34 6.27 -10.67 10.78
N ALA A 35 5.58 -11.81 10.82
CA ALA A 35 5.38 -12.54 12.07
C ALA A 35 6.72 -12.94 12.70
N ARG A 36 7.64 -13.49 11.90
CA ARG A 36 9.00 -13.83 12.34
C ARG A 36 9.78 -12.60 12.84
N MET A 37 9.70 -11.47 12.14
CA MET A 37 10.36 -10.23 12.58
C MET A 37 9.82 -9.72 13.92
N ALA A 38 8.53 -9.90 14.19
CA ALA A 38 7.90 -9.46 15.43
C ALA A 38 8.30 -10.29 16.65
N GLU A 39 8.69 -11.55 16.44
CA GLU A 39 9.16 -12.46 17.50
C GLU A 39 10.67 -12.33 17.79
N LEU A 40 11.43 -11.75 16.87
CA LEU A 40 12.88 -11.55 17.02
C LEU A 40 13.19 -10.29 17.82
N GLU A 41 14.09 -10.42 18.78
CA GLU A 41 14.74 -9.29 19.46
C GLU A 41 15.61 -8.49 18.48
N GLU A 42 15.96 -7.26 18.86
CA GLU A 42 16.86 -6.42 18.06
C GLU A 42 18.24 -7.08 17.94
N GLY A 43 18.62 -7.41 16.70
CA GLY A 43 19.83 -8.16 16.42
C GLY A 43 20.03 -8.46 14.93
N PRO A 44 21.13 -9.11 14.57
CA PRO A 44 21.49 -9.40 13.18
C PRO A 44 20.46 -10.29 12.46
N GLU A 45 19.75 -11.16 13.19
CA GLU A 45 18.69 -11.99 12.64
C GLU A 45 17.47 -11.15 12.22
N ARG A 46 17.08 -10.17 13.03
CA ARG A 46 15.99 -9.25 12.72
C ARG A 46 16.34 -8.33 11.56
N GLU A 47 17.59 -7.90 11.49
CA GLU A 47 18.17 -7.13 10.38
C GLU A 47 18.08 -7.92 9.06
N ALA A 48 18.49 -9.20 9.05
CA ALA A 48 18.42 -10.03 7.87
C ALA A 48 16.99 -10.22 7.35
N VAL A 49 16.01 -10.43 8.25
CA VAL A 49 14.59 -10.52 7.87
C VAL A 49 14.08 -9.19 7.32
N ARG A 50 14.57 -8.05 7.84
CA ARG A 50 14.25 -6.72 7.31
C ARG A 50 14.77 -6.53 5.90
N ASP A 51 16.01 -6.89 5.64
CA ASP A 51 16.62 -6.76 4.31
C ASP A 51 15.90 -7.62 3.28
N GLU A 52 15.47 -8.83 3.67
CA GLU A 52 14.65 -9.70 2.84
C GLU A 52 13.29 -9.06 2.53
N LEU A 53 12.59 -8.55 3.55
CA LEU A 53 11.32 -7.82 3.37
C LEU A 53 11.47 -6.61 2.47
N VAL A 54 12.50 -5.79 2.69
CA VAL A 54 12.77 -4.59 1.88
C VAL A 54 13.02 -4.98 0.42
N THR A 55 13.81 -6.03 0.17
CA THR A 55 14.10 -6.53 -1.18
C THR A 55 12.82 -6.98 -1.90
N LEU A 56 11.92 -7.69 -1.19
CA LEU A 56 10.64 -8.13 -1.74
C LEU A 56 9.70 -6.95 -2.07
N TRP A 57 9.77 -5.87 -1.29
CA TRP A 57 8.90 -4.71 -1.44
C TRP A 57 9.45 -3.64 -2.39
N LEU A 58 10.76 -3.64 -2.69
CA LEU A 58 11.43 -2.66 -3.56
C LEU A 58 10.75 -2.50 -4.94
N PRO A 59 10.42 -3.58 -5.67
CA PRO A 59 9.77 -3.47 -6.98
C PRO A 59 8.42 -2.76 -6.91
N MET A 60 7.66 -2.99 -5.84
CA MET A 60 6.38 -2.32 -5.63
C MET A 60 6.56 -0.85 -5.23
N ALA A 61 7.54 -0.55 -4.37
CA ALA A 61 7.88 0.82 -4.00
C ALA A 61 8.28 1.66 -5.23
N HIS A 62 9.09 1.10 -6.14
CA HIS A 62 9.43 1.74 -7.41
C HIS A 62 8.21 1.99 -8.30
N ARG A 63 7.29 1.01 -8.39
CA ARG A 63 6.02 1.20 -9.14
C ARG A 63 5.15 2.31 -8.54
N ILE A 64 5.09 2.41 -7.22
CA ILE A 64 4.31 3.43 -6.52
C ILE A 64 4.94 4.82 -6.68
N ALA A 65 6.28 4.92 -6.62
CA ALA A 65 7.01 6.18 -6.75
C ALA A 65 7.08 6.70 -8.19
N GLY A 66 6.87 5.84 -9.19
CA GLY A 66 6.86 6.21 -10.61
C GLY A 66 5.52 6.74 -11.15
N ARG A 67 4.51 6.94 -10.29
CA ARG A 67 3.21 7.52 -10.65
C ARG A 67 3.15 9.01 -10.30
#